data_AF-A0A3C1FLD1-F1
#
_entry.id   AF-A0A3C1FLD1-F1
#
_cell.length_a   1.000
_cell.length_b   1.000
_cell.length_c   1.000
_cell.angle_alpha   90.00
_cell.angle_beta   90.00
_cell.angle_gamma   90.00
#
_symmetry.space_group_name_H-M   'P 1'
#
loop_
_entity.id
_entity.type
_entity.pdbx_description
1 polymer ?
#
loop_
_entity_poly.entity_id
_entity_poly.type
_entity_poly.pdbx_seq_one_letter_code
_entity_poly.pdbx_strand_id
1 'polypeptide(L)'
;MGPDRARLAVAAVRALGLPARDDVYWALHATLIARHADTALFDQAFALFWRDPAFLKRAIAEMLPQVQLPASAQNEQALFRRLSEALLPRNVPQRHEDREET
;
A
#
# COMPACT_ATOMS: atom_id res chain seq x y z
N MET A 1 -5.72 -5.17 21.12
CA MET A 1 -5.39 -6.17 20.08
C MET A 1 -3.89 -6.35 20.03
N GLY A 2 -3.38 -7.59 20.06
CA GLY A 2 -1.94 -7.87 19.98
C GLY A 2 -1.49 -8.19 18.54
N PRO A 3 -0.19 -8.10 18.25
CA PRO A 3 0.38 -8.35 16.91
C PRO A 3 0.07 -9.76 16.36
N ASP A 4 -0.07 -10.77 17.23
CA ASP A 4 -0.43 -12.13 16.83
C ASP A 4 -1.77 -12.24 16.11
N ARG A 5 -2.77 -11.45 16.54
CA ARG A 5 -4.09 -11.46 15.88
C ARG A 5 -4.06 -10.81 14.51
N ALA A 6 -3.24 -9.78 14.33
CA ALA A 6 -3.03 -9.20 13.01
C ALA A 6 -2.38 -10.22 12.06
N ARG A 7 -1.40 -10.99 12.55
CA ARG A 7 -0.78 -12.07 11.78
C ARG A 7 -1.77 -13.17 11.40
N LEU A 8 -2.60 -13.59 12.36
CA LEU A 8 -3.65 -14.58 12.15
C LEU A 8 -4.68 -14.11 11.11
N ALA A 9 -5.11 -12.86 11.20
CA ALA A 9 -6.06 -12.27 10.25
C ALA A 9 -5.52 -12.28 8.82
N VAL A 10 -4.25 -11.91 8.63
CA VAL A 10 -3.60 -11.97 7.31
C VAL A 10 -3.52 -13.42 6.80
N ALA A 11 -3.20 -14.37 7.67
CA ALA A 11 -3.14 -15.79 7.30
C ALA A 11 -4.53 -16.33 6.88
N ALA A 12 -5.58 -15.97 7.63
CA ALA A 12 -6.95 -16.38 7.32
C ALA A 12 -7.43 -15.83 5.97
N VAL A 13 -7.16 -14.55 5.66
CA VAL A 13 -7.53 -13.97 4.37
C VAL A 13 -6.74 -14.61 3.22
N ARG A 14 -5.46 -14.91 3.41
CA ARG A 14 -4.64 -15.60 2.39
C ARG A 14 -5.13 -17.01 2.08
N ALA A 15 -5.69 -17.71 3.07
CA ALA A 15 -6.22 -19.06 2.89
C ALA A 15 -7.45 -19.11 1.96
N LEU A 16 -8.13 -17.99 1.74
CA LEU A 16 -9.32 -17.92 0.87
C LEU A 16 -8.97 -17.84 -0.64
N GLY A 17 -7.72 -17.55 -1.01
CA GLY A 17 -7.29 -17.46 -2.40
C GLY A 17 -7.78 -16.20 -3.13
N LEU A 18 -8.99 -16.24 -3.70
CA LEU A 18 -9.67 -15.11 -4.38
C LEU A 18 -11.02 -14.81 -3.70
N PRO A 19 -11.00 -14.24 -2.49
CA PRO A 19 -12.21 -14.07 -1.70
C PRO A 19 -13.13 -12.98 -2.26
N ALA A 20 -14.44 -13.22 -2.18
CA ALA A 20 -15.40 -12.14 -2.26
C ALA A 20 -15.27 -11.23 -1.03
N ARG A 21 -15.79 -10.00 -1.13
CA ARG A 21 -15.79 -9.03 -0.02
C ARG A 21 -16.32 -9.63 1.29
N ASP A 22 -17.39 -10.41 1.22
CA ASP A 22 -18.02 -11.00 2.39
C ASP A 22 -17.17 -12.12 3.02
N ASP A 23 -16.43 -12.88 2.21
CA ASP A 23 -15.50 -13.90 2.74
C ASP A 23 -14.36 -13.24 3.53
N VAL A 24 -13.84 -12.12 3.04
CA VAL A 24 -12.84 -11.31 3.76
C VAL A 24 -13.44 -10.74 5.04
N TYR A 25 -14.68 -10.26 5.00
CA TYR A 25 -15.37 -9.74 6.18
C TYR A 25 -15.40 -10.78 7.30
N TRP A 26 -15.89 -12.00 7.01
CA TRP A 26 -16.02 -13.04 8.02
C TRP A 26 -14.67 -13.55 8.53
N ALA A 27 -13.66 -13.69 7.66
CA ALA A 27 -12.32 -14.09 8.06
C ALA A 27 -11.66 -13.06 9.00
N LEU A 28 -11.79 -11.77 8.69
CA LEU A 28 -11.27 -10.71 9.54
C LEU A 28 -12.08 -10.58 10.83
N HIS A 29 -13.41 -10.66 10.76
CA HIS A 29 -14.28 -10.58 11.94
C HIS A 29 -13.96 -11.73 12.92
N ALA A 30 -13.84 -12.96 12.45
CA ALA A 30 -13.54 -14.13 13.28
C ALA A 30 -12.16 -14.08 13.94
N THR A 31 -11.19 -13.41 13.33
CA THR A 31 -9.79 -13.37 13.82
C THR A 31 -9.47 -12.12 14.65
N LEU A 32 -10.12 -10.99 14.34
CA LEU A 32 -9.88 -9.71 15.01
C LEU A 32 -10.86 -9.44 16.15
N ILE A 33 -12.12 -9.88 16.05
CA ILE A 33 -13.17 -9.55 17.02
C ILE A 33 -13.29 -10.65 18.07
N ALA A 34 -13.00 -10.30 19.33
CA ALA A 34 -13.21 -11.19 20.48
C ALA A 34 -14.37 -10.77 21.37
N ARG A 35 -14.81 -9.51 21.29
CA ARG A 35 -15.93 -8.98 22.06
C ARG A 35 -16.97 -8.44 21.10
N HIS A 36 -18.24 -8.76 21.34
CA HIS A 36 -19.34 -8.27 20.50
C HIS A 36 -19.42 -6.73 20.44
N ALA A 37 -18.97 -6.04 21.51
CA ALA A 37 -18.87 -4.58 21.53
C ALA A 37 -17.97 -3.99 20.42
N ASP A 38 -16.98 -4.76 19.94
CA ASP A 38 -16.04 -4.29 18.91
C ASP A 38 -16.60 -4.46 17.48
N THR A 39 -17.70 -5.21 17.30
CA THR A 39 -18.33 -5.47 15.99
C THR A 39 -18.75 -4.18 15.30
N ALA A 40 -19.43 -3.28 16.01
CA ALA A 40 -19.94 -2.03 15.42
C ALA A 40 -18.81 -1.12 14.90
N LEU A 41 -17.66 -1.10 15.58
CA LEU A 41 -16.49 -0.34 15.15
C LEU A 41 -15.84 -1.00 13.93
N PHE A 42 -15.76 -2.33 13.94
CA PHE A 42 -15.22 -3.09 12.82
C PHE A 42 -16.05 -2.92 11.56
N ASP A 43 -17.38 -2.96 11.64
CA ASP A 43 -18.27 -2.79 10.48
C ASP A 43 -18.05 -1.45 9.80
N GLN A 44 -17.92 -0.38 10.59
CA GLN A 44 -17.63 0.97 10.09
C GLN A 44 -16.25 1.04 9.42
N ALA A 45 -15.23 0.48 10.06
CA ALA A 45 -13.87 0.46 9.52
C ALA A 45 -13.79 -0.35 8.22
N PHE A 46 -14.45 -1.51 8.17
CA PHE A 46 -14.49 -2.39 7.02
C PHE A 46 -15.24 -1.74 5.85
N ALA A 47 -16.39 -1.12 6.12
CA ALA A 47 -17.13 -0.37 5.11
C ALA A 47 -16.32 0.79 4.54
N LEU A 48 -15.61 1.53 5.39
CA LEU A 48 -14.77 2.65 4.96
C LEU A 48 -13.60 2.18 4.08
N PHE A 49 -12.91 1.12 4.49
CA PHE A 49 -11.80 0.53 3.73
C PHE A 49 -12.25 0.09 2.33
N TRP A 50 -13.44 -0.53 2.22
CA TRP A 50 -13.97 -1.00 0.95
C TRP A 50 -14.56 0.10 0.07
N ARG A 51 -14.88 1.27 0.65
CA ARG A 51 -15.38 2.43 -0.10
C ARG A 51 -14.26 3.28 -0.67
N ASP A 52 -13.21 3.54 0.12
CA ASP A 52 -12.01 4.26 -0.32
C ASP A 52 -10.79 3.82 0.51
N PRO A 53 -9.98 2.87 0.02
CA PRO A 53 -8.79 2.42 0.73
C PRO A 53 -7.70 3.50 0.81
N ALA A 54 -7.75 4.54 -0.03
CA ALA A 54 -6.83 5.67 0.02
C ALA A 54 -7.23 6.69 1.11
N PHE A 55 -8.49 6.74 1.52
CA PHE A 55 -8.95 7.59 2.61
C PHE A 55 -8.24 7.27 3.93
N LEU A 56 -8.15 5.98 4.29
CA LEU A 56 -7.47 5.57 5.52
C LEU A 56 -5.99 5.95 5.50
N LYS A 57 -5.31 5.79 4.35
CA LYS A 57 -3.91 6.19 4.19
C LYS A 57 -3.73 7.70 4.40
N ARG A 58 -4.63 8.52 3.87
CA ARG A 58 -4.61 9.98 4.06
C ARG A 58 -4.88 10.36 5.51
N ALA A 59 -5.87 9.76 6.16
CA ALA A 59 -6.18 10.02 7.57
C ALA A 59 -5.01 9.66 8.51
N ILE A 60 -4.35 8.53 8.27
CA ILE A 60 -3.14 8.14 9.02
C ILE A 60 -1.98 9.11 8.74
N ALA A 61 -1.79 9.53 7.49
CA ALA A 61 -0.72 10.47 7.11
C ALA A 61 -0.87 11.84 7.79
N GLU A 62 -2.09 12.34 7.98
CA GLU A 62 -2.36 13.60 8.69
C GLU A 62 -2.12 13.48 10.21
N MET A 63 -2.32 12.29 10.80
CA MET A 63 -2.12 12.05 12.24
C MET A 63 -0.67 11.72 12.61
N LEU A 64 0.16 11.30 11.65
CA LEU A 64 1.56 11.04 11.90
C LEU A 64 2.33 12.36 12.06
N PRO A 65 3.27 12.46 13.02
CA PRO A 65 4.15 13.60 13.09
C PRO A 65 4.87 13.73 11.75
N GLN A 66 4.88 14.93 11.18
CA GLN A 66 5.62 15.24 9.96
C GLN A 66 7.11 15.10 10.26
N VAL A 67 7.64 13.87 10.19
CA VAL A 67 9.06 13.60 10.31
C VAL A 67 9.71 14.17 9.05
N GLN A 68 10.15 15.42 9.14
CA GLN A 68 11.06 15.99 8.16
C GLN A 68 12.33 15.14 8.21
N LEU A 69 12.52 14.29 7.19
CA LEU A 69 13.78 13.60 7.00
C LEU A 69 14.88 14.67 6.98
N PRO A 70 15.95 14.53 7.79
CA PRO A 70 17.06 15.46 7.75
C PRO A 70 17.60 15.54 6.33
N ALA A 71 18.09 16.72 5.92
CA ALA A 71 18.54 16.98 4.55
C ALA A 71 19.55 15.92 4.03
N SER A 72 20.29 15.27 4.93
CA SER A 72 21.15 14.12 4.64
C SER A 72 20.40 12.93 4.03
N ALA A 73 19.26 12.54 4.60
CA ALA A 73 18.46 11.41 4.12
C ALA A 73 17.74 11.72 2.80
N GLN A 74 17.37 12.99 2.56
CA GLN A 74 16.82 13.43 1.27
C GLN A 74 17.89 13.41 0.17
N ASN A 75 19.11 13.84 0.48
CA ASN A 75 20.26 13.75 -0.43
C ASN A 75 20.60 12.29 -0.76
N GLU A 76 20.56 11.40 0.22
CA GLU A 76 20.83 9.96 0.02
C GLU A 76 19.82 9.32 -0.93
N GLN A 77 18.52 9.64 -0.79
CA GLN A 77 17.47 9.19 -1.70
C GLN A 77 17.63 9.76 -3.11
N ALA A 78 17.99 11.04 -3.24
CA ALA A 78 18.25 11.66 -4.53
C ALA A 78 19.47 11.05 -5.23
N LEU A 79 20.53 10.74 -4.48
CA LEU A 79 21.71 10.02 -4.98
C LEU A 79 21.35 8.60 -5.44
N PHE A 80 20.57 7.87 -4.65
CA PHE A 80 20.11 6.52 -5.00
C PHE A 80 19.25 6.51 -6.29
N ARG A 81 18.41 7.53 -6.47
CA ARG A 81 17.59 7.71 -7.68
C ARG A 81 18.47 7.99 -8.92
N ARG A 82 19.47 8.86 -8.80
CA ARG A 82 20.41 9.14 -9.90
C ARG A 82 21.27 7.92 -10.25
N LEU A 83 21.73 7.18 -9.25
CA LEU A 83 22.50 5.95 -9.45
C LEU A 83 21.66 4.87 -10.13
N SER A 84 20.41 4.67 -9.71
CA SER A 84 19.51 3.72 -10.38
C SER A 84 19.24 4.13 -11.82
N GLU A 85 18.98 5.40 -12.11
CA GLU A 85 18.81 5.91 -13.48
C GLU A 85 20.05 5.73 -14.37
N ALA A 86 21.26 5.80 -13.79
CA ALA A 86 22.52 5.60 -14.52
C ALA A 86 22.88 4.11 -14.73
N LEU A 87 22.41 3.23 -13.84
CA LEU A 87 22.64 1.78 -13.90
C LEU A 87 21.63 1.06 -14.80
N LEU A 88 20.48 1.67 -15.12
CA LEU A 88 19.58 1.14 -16.13
C LEU A 88 20.16 1.44 -17.53
N PRO A 89 20.48 0.41 -18.35
CA PRO A 89 20.92 0.64 -19.72
C PRO A 89 19.81 1.34 -20.50
N ARG A 90 20.13 2.53 -21.03
CA ARG A 90 19.24 3.31 -21.87
C ARG A 90 18.99 2.53 -23.17
N ASN A 91 17.89 1.81 -23.23
CA ASN A 91 17.43 1.20 -24.47
C ASN A 91 16.91 2.33 -25.37
N VAL A 92 17.77 2.84 -26.25
CA VAL A 92 17.41 3.77 -27.31
C VAL A 92 16.73 2.99 -28.43
N PRO A 93 15.42 3.15 -28.68
CA PRO A 93 14.82 2.60 -29.89
C PRO A 93 15.33 3.41 -31.08
N GLN A 94 15.95 2.73 -32.04
CA GLN A 94 16.18 3.25 -33.39
C GLN A 94 14.83 3.58 -34.05
N ARG A 95 14.72 4.77 -34.66
CA ARG A 95 13.85 4.98 -35.81
C ARG A 95 14.50 5.93 -36.82
N HIS A 96 15.05 5.34 -37.88
CA HIS A 96 14.89 5.65 -39.32
C HIS A 96 13.77 6.68 -39.63
N GLU A 97 13.80 7.60 -40.59
CA GLU A 97 14.54 7.77 -41.85
C GLU A 97 14.08 9.12 -42.48
N ASP A 98 14.94 9.68 -43.33
CA ASP A 98 14.68 10.43 -44.57
C ASP A 98 13.78 11.68 -44.61
N ARG A 99 14.43 12.80 -44.91
CA ARG A 99 14.02 13.65 -46.04
C ARG A 99 15.22 14.39 -46.63
N GLU A 100 15.76 13.80 -47.70
CA GLU A 100 16.60 14.45 -48.70
C GLU A 100 15.80 15.51 -49.50
N GLU A 101 16.57 16.41 -50.13
CA GLU A 101 16.26 17.20 -51.35
C GLU A 101 15.18 18.30 -51.22
N THR A 102 15.35 19.53 -51.73
CA THR A 102 16.23 20.13 -52.75
C THR A 102 16.36 21.63 -52.47
#